data_AF-A0A859DNE8-F1
#
_entry.id   AF-A0A859DNE8-F1
#
_cell.length_a   1.000
_cell.length_b   1.000
_cell.length_c   1.000
_cell.angle_alpha   90.00
_cell.angle_beta   90.00
_cell.angle_gamma   90.00
#
_symmetry.space_group_name_H-M   'P 1'
#
loop_
_entity.id
_entity.type
_entity.pdbx_description
1 polymer ?
#
loop_
_entity_poly.entity_id
_entity_poly.type
_entity_poly.pdbx_seq_one_letter_code
_entity_poly.pdbx_strand_id
1 'polypeptide(L)'
;MEASPMYRYSEDPQSKQKNKKVVLAVVLVAAAAAAAIFILGKTTFRHTVQPTAFTSGNTSSTQPVFGSVTVEGISLKGMTMAQGRSAVLEQMEKKDAARTYTLTHGEKSYTLSGKDLHISYNTNAVLQRAMQAGTASSTTSSASSASSDTEYRLTPTVDQTSLQAKLEDLTKSVNHSAKEPTIRSFDGSGFSFTEGTPGVKVSNSALLKKVLDVIPTSDSATISIPTETVDCTRTIDDLRQHIVKLGSFTTISRNTENGTYNMSKALRAVNGTVVPANGTFSYLGTIGEAGQSQGYKLATALENGQAVQSYGGGICQGSTTIYGAAMRSNCGIVERSPHSSPSSYVPIGQDATVSFPGLDFRFSNPTDYPMYIQSGADGRTMYCTIYGYKSSTWDTIDVSSKLTRGTVETGRYATCTRTFYKNGSAVRTESMPSSYYPPHTTTQTAGSSSSSKKATSSKASSTASSTLSSKPSSASSKTASSSSSSKKPSSSSKAPR
;
A
#
# COMPACT_ATOMS: atom_id res chain seq x y z
N MET A 1 -17.62 50.00 1.30
CA MET A 1 -17.18 49.88 -0.10
C MET A 1 -15.93 49.03 -0.13
N GLU A 2 -15.87 48.14 -1.12
CA GLU A 2 -14.78 47.26 -1.54
C GLU A 2 -14.40 46.09 -0.63
N ALA A 3 -15.07 44.97 -0.95
CA ALA A 3 -14.64 43.60 -0.65
C ALA A 3 -13.42 43.24 -1.51
N SER A 4 -12.36 42.72 -0.89
CA SER A 4 -11.26 42.06 -1.60
C SER A 4 -11.40 40.53 -1.53
N PRO A 5 -11.16 39.81 -2.64
CA PRO A 5 -11.54 38.41 -2.75
C PRO A 5 -10.55 37.47 -2.05
N MET A 6 -11.10 36.55 -1.27
CA MET A 6 -10.45 35.35 -0.75
C MET A 6 -9.98 34.46 -1.90
N TYR A 7 -8.67 34.33 -2.11
CA TYR A 7 -8.09 33.23 -2.88
C TYR A 7 -8.29 31.92 -2.10
N ARG A 8 -9.39 31.21 -2.41
CA ARG A 8 -9.55 29.81 -2.05
C ARG A 8 -8.73 28.95 -3.00
N TYR A 9 -7.64 28.37 -2.51
CA TYR A 9 -7.06 27.19 -3.15
C TYR A 9 -7.90 25.99 -2.72
N SER A 10 -8.95 25.67 -3.48
CA SER A 10 -9.62 24.37 -3.38
C SER A 10 -8.81 23.38 -4.22
N GLU A 11 -7.99 22.55 -3.58
CA GLU A 11 -7.57 21.31 -4.22
C GLU A 11 -8.79 20.39 -4.35
N ASP A 12 -9.45 20.46 -5.51
CA ASP A 12 -10.58 19.62 -5.87
C ASP A 12 -10.10 18.15 -5.97
N PRO A 13 -10.60 17.22 -5.11
CA PRO A 13 -10.27 15.80 -5.17
C PRO A 13 -10.72 15.15 -6.48
N GLN A 14 -11.61 15.79 -7.25
CA GLN A 14 -12.06 15.28 -8.54
C GLN A 14 -11.10 15.59 -9.70
N SER A 15 -10.17 16.55 -9.57
CA SER A 15 -9.25 16.88 -10.68
C SER A 15 -8.20 15.78 -10.93
N LYS A 16 -7.72 15.12 -9.86
CA LYS A 16 -6.84 13.94 -9.96
C LYS A 16 -7.56 12.71 -10.52
N GLN A 17 -8.87 12.60 -10.33
CA GLN A 17 -9.67 11.48 -10.84
C GLN A 17 -10.08 11.68 -12.30
N LYS A 18 -10.37 12.92 -12.72
CA LYS A 18 -10.58 13.29 -14.13
C LYS A 18 -9.31 13.09 -14.96
N ASN A 19 -8.14 13.47 -14.43
CA ASN A 19 -6.87 13.29 -15.14
C ASN A 19 -6.49 11.81 -15.29
N LYS A 20 -6.80 10.94 -14.32
CA LYS A 20 -6.62 9.49 -14.48
C LYS A 20 -7.55 8.88 -15.53
N LYS A 21 -8.81 9.33 -15.63
CA LYS A 21 -9.74 8.86 -16.66
C LYS A 21 -9.38 9.37 -18.06
N VAL A 22 -8.87 10.60 -18.19
CA VAL A 22 -8.38 11.15 -19.46
C VAL A 22 -7.08 10.48 -19.90
N VAL A 23 -6.13 10.23 -18.98
CA VAL A 23 -4.89 9.48 -19.30
C VAL A 23 -5.21 8.02 -19.66
N LEU A 24 -6.15 7.36 -18.96
CA LEU A 24 -6.56 6.00 -19.31
C LEU A 24 -7.31 5.95 -20.66
N ALA A 25 -8.12 6.95 -20.98
CA ALA A 25 -8.77 7.06 -22.29
C ALA A 25 -7.77 7.33 -23.42
N VAL A 26 -6.76 8.18 -23.20
CA VAL A 26 -5.69 8.45 -24.18
C VAL A 26 -4.80 7.21 -24.39
N VAL A 27 -4.50 6.45 -23.33
CA VAL A 27 -3.75 5.19 -23.43
C VAL A 27 -4.57 4.11 -24.14
N LEU A 28 -5.89 4.02 -23.93
CA LEU A 28 -6.76 3.08 -24.63
C LEU A 28 -6.96 3.44 -26.10
N VAL A 29 -7.05 4.73 -26.44
CA VAL A 29 -7.11 5.19 -27.84
C VAL A 29 -5.76 5.00 -28.55
N ALA A 30 -4.63 5.21 -27.87
CA ALA A 30 -3.29 4.92 -28.41
C ALA A 30 -3.05 3.41 -28.59
N ALA A 31 -3.55 2.57 -27.67
CA ALA A 31 -3.48 1.11 -27.80
C ALA A 31 -4.39 0.58 -28.91
N ALA A 32 -5.57 1.17 -29.11
CA ALA A 32 -6.46 0.86 -30.23
C ALA A 32 -5.89 1.31 -31.58
N ALA A 33 -5.22 2.47 -31.63
CA ALA A 33 -4.51 2.94 -32.83
C ALA A 33 -3.28 2.08 -33.16
N ALA A 34 -2.52 1.63 -32.16
CA ALA A 34 -1.41 0.69 -32.33
C ALA A 34 -1.88 -0.71 -32.78
N ALA A 35 -3.02 -1.19 -32.25
CA ALA A 35 -3.64 -2.44 -32.68
C ALA A 35 -4.22 -2.34 -34.11
N ALA A 36 -4.78 -1.19 -34.50
CA ALA A 36 -5.23 -0.94 -35.87
C ALA A 36 -4.05 -0.87 -36.86
N ILE A 37 -2.92 -0.27 -36.48
CA ILE A 37 -1.69 -0.27 -37.30
C ILE A 37 -1.07 -1.67 -37.38
N PHE A 38 -1.17 -2.49 -36.33
CA PHE A 38 -0.72 -3.89 -36.33
C PHE A 38 -1.65 -4.82 -37.15
N ILE A 39 -2.95 -4.54 -37.21
CA ILE A 39 -3.93 -5.28 -38.03
C ILE A 39 -3.87 -4.83 -39.50
N LEU A 40 -3.63 -3.54 -39.79
CA LEU A 40 -3.36 -3.07 -41.17
C LEU A 40 -1.97 -3.50 -41.68
N GLY A 41 -0.98 -3.62 -40.80
CA GLY A 41 0.36 -4.15 -41.14
C GLY A 41 0.38 -5.66 -41.39
N LYS A 42 -0.48 -6.44 -40.71
CA LYS A 42 -0.64 -7.89 -40.97
C LYS A 42 -1.52 -8.23 -42.17
N THR A 43 -2.30 -7.28 -42.70
CA THR A 43 -3.16 -7.49 -43.88
C THR A 43 -2.55 -6.99 -45.20
N THR A 44 -1.42 -6.28 -45.16
CA THR A 44 -0.75 -5.77 -46.38
C THR A 44 0.55 -6.48 -46.77
N PHE A 45 0.96 -7.53 -46.03
CA PHE A 45 2.06 -8.41 -46.45
C PHE A 45 1.60 -9.86 -46.65
N ARG A 46 0.53 -10.02 -47.42
CA ARG A 46 0.33 -11.23 -48.23
C ARG A 46 0.69 -10.83 -49.65
N HIS A 47 1.87 -11.24 -50.11
CA HIS A 47 2.20 -11.20 -51.53
C HIS A 47 1.21 -12.11 -52.28
N THR A 48 0.09 -11.54 -52.72
CA THR A 48 -0.70 -12.09 -53.81
C THR A 48 0.14 -11.89 -55.06
N VAL A 49 0.91 -12.91 -55.43
CA VAL A 49 1.48 -12.99 -56.77
C VAL A 49 0.31 -13.23 -57.71
N GLN A 50 -0.23 -12.18 -58.32
CA GLN A 50 -1.04 -12.34 -59.52
C GLN A 50 -0.11 -12.84 -60.64
N PRO A 51 -0.43 -13.94 -61.33
CA PRO A 51 0.30 -14.31 -62.52
C PRO A 51 -0.11 -13.33 -63.62
N THR A 52 0.77 -12.38 -63.95
CA THR A 52 0.68 -11.70 -65.24
C THR A 52 0.84 -12.76 -66.31
N ALA A 53 -0.20 -12.98 -67.11
CA ALA A 53 -0.16 -13.84 -68.28
C ALA A 53 0.97 -13.37 -69.21
N PHE A 54 2.08 -14.08 -69.17
CA PHE A 54 3.14 -13.95 -70.15
C PHE A 54 2.77 -14.88 -71.31
N THR A 55 2.49 -14.26 -72.46
CA THR A 55 2.31 -14.91 -73.75
C THR A 55 3.45 -15.90 -73.99
N SER A 56 3.10 -17.15 -74.27
CA SER A 56 4.01 -18.25 -74.57
C SER A 56 4.95 -17.89 -75.73
N GLY A 57 6.20 -17.55 -75.38
CA GLY A 57 7.35 -17.58 -76.27
C GLY A 57 8.22 -18.78 -75.89
N ASN A 58 8.24 -19.78 -76.77
CA ASN A 58 8.98 -21.02 -76.61
C ASN A 58 10.49 -20.75 -76.56
N THR A 59 11.09 -20.71 -75.36
CA THR A 59 12.54 -20.85 -75.15
C THR A 59 12.76 -21.71 -73.91
N SER A 60 13.36 -22.88 -74.11
CA SER A 60 13.87 -23.74 -73.04
C SER A 60 15.03 -23.00 -72.37
N SER A 61 14.75 -22.20 -71.34
CA SER A 61 15.79 -21.56 -70.53
C SER A 61 16.04 -22.43 -69.30
N THR A 62 17.14 -23.18 -69.33
CA THR A 62 17.71 -23.81 -68.12
C THR A 62 17.96 -22.73 -67.08
N GLN A 63 17.28 -22.84 -65.92
CA GLN A 63 17.47 -21.92 -64.80
C GLN A 63 18.95 -21.86 -64.39
N PRO A 64 19.51 -20.68 -64.11
CA PRO A 64 20.90 -20.56 -63.68
C PRO A 64 21.11 -21.30 -62.35
N VAL A 65 22.19 -22.08 -62.30
CA VAL A 65 22.62 -22.84 -61.12
C VAL A 65 23.95 -22.30 -60.58
N PHE A 66 24.21 -22.50 -59.29
CA PHE A 66 25.48 -22.12 -58.68
C PHE A 66 26.64 -22.97 -59.24
N GLY A 67 27.80 -22.33 -59.43
CA GLY A 67 29.08 -23.00 -59.65
C GLY A 67 29.63 -23.65 -58.37
N SER A 68 30.92 -23.99 -58.35
CA SER A 68 31.60 -24.52 -57.16
C SER A 68 31.81 -23.41 -56.12
N VAL A 69 30.81 -23.17 -55.27
CA VAL A 69 30.83 -22.20 -54.18
C VAL A 69 30.26 -22.83 -52.91
N THR A 70 30.77 -22.39 -51.76
CA THR A 70 30.25 -22.77 -50.44
C THR A 70 29.73 -21.56 -49.70
N VAL A 71 28.61 -21.71 -48.97
CA VAL A 71 28.08 -20.67 -48.08
C VAL A 71 27.92 -21.28 -46.70
N GLU A 72 28.60 -20.74 -45.68
CA GLU A 72 28.61 -21.33 -44.32
C GLU A 72 28.98 -22.83 -44.31
N GLY A 73 29.91 -23.23 -45.18
CA GLY A 73 30.35 -24.62 -45.34
C GLY A 73 29.41 -25.51 -46.17
N ILE A 74 28.31 -24.97 -46.71
CA ILE A 74 27.33 -25.71 -47.53
C ILE A 74 27.71 -25.57 -49.00
N SER A 75 27.99 -26.69 -49.67
CA SER A 75 28.19 -26.69 -51.13
C SER A 75 26.88 -26.40 -51.85
N LEU A 76 26.89 -25.38 -52.70
CA LEU A 76 25.71 -25.00 -53.50
C LEU A 76 25.79 -25.50 -54.95
N LYS A 77 26.86 -26.21 -55.34
CA LYS A 77 27.13 -26.62 -56.71
C LYS A 77 25.92 -27.30 -57.37
N GLY A 78 25.46 -26.76 -58.49
CA GLY A 78 24.33 -27.31 -59.25
C GLY A 78 22.95 -27.01 -58.66
N MET A 79 22.86 -26.31 -57.53
CA MET A 79 21.58 -25.85 -56.99
C MET A 79 21.10 -24.61 -57.73
N THR A 80 19.78 -24.47 -57.87
CA THR A 80 19.15 -23.19 -58.24
C THR A 80 19.21 -22.19 -57.08
N MET A 81 18.96 -20.90 -57.34
CA MET A 81 18.88 -19.86 -56.30
C MET A 81 17.92 -20.26 -55.16
N ALA A 82 16.76 -20.81 -55.49
CA ALA A 82 15.75 -21.22 -54.52
C ALA A 82 16.21 -22.40 -53.66
N GLN A 83 16.82 -23.42 -54.27
CA GLN A 83 17.36 -24.58 -53.56
C GLN A 83 18.52 -24.19 -52.64
N GLY A 84 19.47 -23.38 -53.14
CA GLY A 84 20.59 -22.89 -52.34
C GLY A 84 20.12 -22.03 -51.16
N ARG A 85 19.12 -21.17 -51.37
CA ARG A 85 18.50 -20.41 -50.29
C ARG A 85 17.85 -21.30 -49.24
N SER A 86 17.09 -22.30 -49.65
CA SER A 86 16.45 -23.23 -48.72
C SER A 86 17.49 -24.01 -47.89
N ALA A 87 18.53 -24.54 -48.54
CA ALA A 87 19.58 -25.31 -47.87
C ALA A 87 20.34 -24.47 -46.83
N VAL A 88 20.71 -23.23 -47.20
CA VAL A 88 21.40 -22.32 -46.27
C VAL A 88 20.50 -21.95 -45.09
N LEU A 89 19.24 -21.56 -45.34
CA LEU A 89 18.33 -21.16 -44.25
C LEU A 89 18.03 -22.31 -43.28
N GLU A 90 17.86 -23.54 -43.77
CA GLU A 90 17.61 -24.71 -42.91
C GLU A 90 18.80 -25.01 -41.99
N GLN A 91 20.04 -24.90 -42.49
CA GLN A 91 21.22 -25.08 -41.66
C GLN A 91 21.39 -23.95 -40.65
N MET A 92 21.13 -22.70 -41.03
CA MET A 92 21.20 -21.57 -40.09
C MET A 92 20.13 -21.69 -39.00
N GLU A 93 18.92 -22.13 -39.33
CA GLU A 93 17.88 -22.38 -38.32
C GLU A 93 18.30 -23.47 -37.31
N LYS A 94 18.92 -24.57 -37.77
CA LYS A 94 19.45 -25.61 -36.88
C LYS A 94 20.59 -25.10 -35.99
N LYS A 95 21.52 -24.33 -36.57
CA LYS A 95 22.62 -23.71 -35.84
C LYS A 95 22.09 -22.76 -34.77
N ASP A 96 21.15 -21.88 -35.13
CA ASP A 96 20.54 -20.91 -34.23
C ASP A 96 19.72 -21.59 -33.13
N ALA A 97 18.97 -22.64 -33.45
CA ALA A 97 18.22 -23.42 -32.46
C ALA A 97 19.13 -24.10 -31.41
N ALA A 98 20.39 -24.38 -31.74
CA ALA A 98 21.36 -24.99 -30.83
C ALA A 98 22.04 -23.98 -29.88
N ARG A 99 21.91 -22.68 -30.12
CA ARG A 99 22.60 -21.64 -29.32
C ARG A 99 21.94 -21.49 -27.96
N THR A 100 22.75 -21.33 -26.91
CA THR A 100 22.26 -21.24 -25.53
C THR A 100 23.14 -20.36 -24.67
N TYR A 101 22.54 -19.36 -24.02
CA TYR A 101 23.25 -18.44 -23.14
C TYR A 101 22.64 -18.48 -21.75
N THR A 102 23.49 -18.54 -20.73
CA THR A 102 23.08 -18.59 -19.32
C THR A 102 23.31 -17.22 -18.68
N LEU A 103 22.24 -16.54 -18.29
CA LEU A 103 22.28 -15.27 -17.58
C LEU A 103 22.31 -15.53 -16.06
N THR A 104 23.24 -14.95 -15.32
CA THR A 104 23.44 -15.24 -13.88
C THR A 104 23.47 -14.00 -12.99
N HIS A 105 22.87 -14.10 -11.80
CA HIS A 105 22.96 -13.09 -10.73
C HIS A 105 22.79 -13.74 -9.35
N GLY A 106 23.87 -13.83 -8.57
CA GLY A 106 23.86 -14.61 -7.32
C GLY A 106 23.54 -16.08 -7.61
N GLU A 107 22.53 -16.62 -6.93
CA GLU A 107 22.04 -18.00 -7.15
C GLU A 107 21.05 -18.13 -8.30
N LYS A 108 20.59 -17.01 -8.88
CA LYS A 108 19.60 -17.02 -9.98
C LYS A 108 20.28 -17.27 -11.32
N SER A 109 19.67 -18.14 -12.12
CA SER A 109 20.12 -18.51 -13.46
C SER A 109 18.94 -18.55 -14.43
N TYR A 110 19.14 -18.02 -15.63
CA TYR A 110 18.13 -17.94 -16.68
C TYR A 110 18.72 -18.36 -18.03
N THR A 111 17.94 -19.06 -18.82
CA THR A 111 18.35 -19.50 -20.16
C THR A 111 17.78 -18.56 -21.22
N LEU A 112 18.67 -18.01 -22.05
CA LEU A 112 18.35 -17.33 -23.30
C LEU A 112 18.70 -18.27 -24.46
N SER A 113 17.70 -18.76 -25.17
CA SER A 113 17.90 -19.68 -26.29
C SER A 113 18.14 -18.91 -27.59
N GLY A 114 18.75 -19.54 -28.59
CA GLY A 114 18.91 -18.90 -29.89
C GLY A 114 17.60 -18.58 -30.60
N LYS A 115 16.49 -19.26 -30.26
CA LYS A 115 15.13 -18.91 -30.74
C LYS A 115 14.68 -17.53 -30.26
N ASP A 116 15.17 -17.09 -29.11
CA ASP A 116 14.85 -15.79 -28.53
C ASP A 116 15.65 -14.64 -29.17
N LEU A 117 16.69 -14.94 -29.96
CA LEU A 117 17.56 -13.95 -30.58
C LEU A 117 16.99 -13.38 -31.89
N HIS A 118 16.00 -14.04 -32.49
CA HIS A 118 15.37 -13.63 -33.75
C HIS A 118 16.40 -13.20 -34.82
N ILE A 119 17.39 -14.07 -35.07
CA ILE A 119 18.51 -13.75 -35.96
C ILE A 119 18.05 -13.76 -37.42
N SER A 120 18.44 -12.73 -38.14
CA SER A 120 18.30 -12.62 -39.58
C SER A 120 19.67 -12.56 -40.25
N TYR A 121 19.73 -12.91 -41.53
CA TYR A 121 20.98 -12.98 -42.28
C TYR A 121 20.84 -12.24 -43.62
N ASN A 122 21.96 -11.72 -44.13
CA ASN A 122 22.07 -11.13 -45.47
C ASN A 122 22.10 -12.20 -46.60
N THR A 123 21.35 -13.30 -46.43
CA THR A 123 21.38 -14.50 -47.29
C THR A 123 21.21 -14.18 -48.76
N ASN A 124 20.24 -13.35 -49.14
CA ASN A 124 19.98 -13.04 -50.56
C ASN A 124 21.15 -12.32 -51.23
N ALA A 125 21.72 -11.32 -50.54
CA ALA A 125 22.86 -10.56 -51.05
C ALA A 125 24.12 -11.44 -51.18
N VAL A 126 24.31 -12.38 -50.25
CA VAL A 126 25.42 -13.33 -50.30
C VAL A 126 25.24 -14.34 -51.43
N LEU A 127 24.05 -14.93 -51.57
CA LEU A 127 23.75 -15.88 -52.64
C LEU A 127 23.81 -15.24 -54.04
N GLN A 128 23.35 -14.01 -54.19
CA GLN A 128 23.47 -13.29 -55.47
C GLN A 128 24.93 -13.09 -55.88
N ARG A 129 25.80 -12.69 -54.93
CA ARG A 129 27.25 -12.57 -55.18
C ARG A 129 27.90 -13.92 -55.48
N ALA A 130 27.54 -14.96 -54.75
CA ALA A 130 28.05 -16.31 -54.96
C ALA A 130 27.68 -16.87 -56.34
N MET A 131 26.45 -16.61 -56.81
CA MET A 131 26.00 -17.02 -58.14
C MET A 131 26.74 -16.28 -59.25
N GLN A 132 26.88 -14.95 -59.14
CA GLN A 132 27.58 -14.12 -60.13
C GLN A 132 29.05 -14.49 -60.28
N ALA A 133 29.76 -14.78 -59.19
CA ALA A 133 31.15 -15.22 -59.22
C ALA A 133 31.32 -16.57 -59.94
N GLY A 134 30.36 -17.50 -59.77
CA GLY A 134 30.33 -18.77 -60.48
C GLY A 134 30.07 -18.63 -61.99
N THR A 135 29.33 -17.60 -62.41
CA THR A 135 29.03 -17.32 -63.83
C THR A 135 30.13 -16.52 -64.54
N ALA A 136 30.83 -15.62 -63.85
CA ALA A 136 31.93 -14.84 -64.44
C ALA A 136 33.12 -15.72 -64.88
N SER A 137 33.28 -16.89 -64.27
CA SER A 137 34.31 -17.86 -64.64
C SER A 137 34.03 -18.62 -65.96
N SER A 138 32.84 -18.46 -66.58
CA SER A 138 32.48 -19.18 -67.81
C SER A 138 32.75 -18.42 -69.12
N THR A 139 33.19 -17.15 -69.08
CA THR A 139 33.29 -16.32 -70.30
C THR A 139 34.72 -15.86 -70.64
N THR A 140 35.75 -16.35 -69.96
CA THR A 140 37.13 -16.03 -70.36
C THR A 140 38.04 -17.24 -70.17
N SER A 141 38.28 -17.94 -71.29
CA SER A 141 39.27 -18.99 -71.41
C SER A 141 40.66 -18.39 -71.26
N SER A 142 41.36 -18.69 -70.16
CA SER A 142 42.78 -19.04 -70.18
C SER A 142 43.18 -19.63 -68.84
N ALA A 143 43.78 -20.81 -68.92
CA ALA A 143 44.22 -21.62 -67.81
C ALA A 143 45.16 -20.86 -66.87
N SER A 144 44.84 -20.86 -65.58
CA SER A 144 45.77 -21.26 -64.52
C SER A 144 45.07 -21.27 -63.16
N SER A 145 45.30 -22.38 -62.43
CA SER A 145 45.42 -22.44 -60.98
C SER A 145 44.15 -22.51 -60.11
N ALA A 146 44.04 -23.66 -59.45
CA ALA A 146 43.34 -23.93 -58.20
C ALA A 146 41.84 -23.59 -58.13
N SER A 147 41.02 -24.63 -58.22
CA SER A 147 39.65 -24.66 -57.71
C SER A 147 39.63 -24.41 -56.19
N SER A 148 39.81 -23.17 -55.76
CA SER A 148 39.43 -22.79 -54.41
C SER A 148 37.91 -22.64 -54.41
N ASP A 149 37.21 -23.61 -53.83
CA ASP A 149 35.81 -23.44 -53.44
C ASP A 149 35.71 -22.09 -52.73
N THR A 150 35.10 -21.11 -53.39
CA THR A 150 35.02 -19.75 -52.83
C THR A 150 33.99 -19.79 -51.72
N GLU A 151 34.47 -19.54 -50.51
CA GLU A 151 33.65 -19.60 -49.32
C GLU A 151 33.04 -18.24 -49.00
N TYR A 152 31.73 -18.22 -48.85
CA TYR A 152 30.98 -17.04 -48.46
C TYR A 152 30.45 -17.19 -47.04
N ARG A 153 30.54 -16.10 -46.28
CA ARG A 153 30.03 -15.98 -44.92
C ARG A 153 28.81 -15.10 -44.87
N LEU A 154 27.82 -15.51 -44.09
CA LEU A 154 26.67 -14.70 -43.75
C LEU A 154 27.01 -13.74 -42.62
N THR A 155 26.31 -12.61 -42.57
CA THR A 155 26.38 -11.66 -41.47
C THR A 155 25.09 -11.75 -40.66
N PRO A 156 25.13 -12.23 -39.40
CA PRO A 156 23.95 -12.27 -38.55
C PRO A 156 23.55 -10.86 -38.10
N THR A 157 22.24 -10.62 -38.02
CA THR A 157 21.64 -9.41 -37.46
C THR A 157 20.56 -9.82 -36.47
N VAL A 158 20.73 -9.40 -35.22
CA VAL A 158 19.82 -9.68 -34.10
C VAL A 158 18.77 -8.57 -34.00
N ASP A 159 17.50 -8.93 -33.80
CA ASP A 159 16.48 -7.95 -33.43
C ASP A 159 16.70 -7.50 -31.97
N GLN A 160 17.33 -6.34 -31.82
CA GLN A 160 17.64 -5.77 -30.51
C GLN A 160 16.38 -5.43 -29.70
N THR A 161 15.27 -5.08 -30.35
CA THR A 161 14.03 -4.70 -29.65
C THR A 161 13.40 -5.93 -29.01
N SER A 162 13.27 -7.01 -29.79
CA SER A 162 12.74 -8.28 -29.29
C SER A 162 13.66 -8.91 -28.25
N LEU A 163 14.99 -8.84 -28.46
CA LEU A 163 15.97 -9.32 -27.49
C LEU A 163 15.89 -8.53 -26.18
N GLN A 164 15.82 -7.20 -26.23
CA GLN A 164 15.69 -6.39 -25.03
C GLN A 164 14.44 -6.77 -24.23
N ALA A 165 13.27 -6.86 -24.89
CA ALA A 165 12.03 -7.25 -24.24
C ALA A 165 12.13 -8.65 -23.59
N LYS A 166 12.81 -9.59 -24.25
CA LYS A 166 13.07 -10.91 -23.69
C LYS A 166 13.97 -10.87 -22.46
N LEU A 167 15.08 -10.13 -22.51
CA LEU A 167 16.02 -9.99 -21.40
C LEU A 167 15.33 -9.36 -20.18
N GLU A 168 14.48 -8.37 -20.40
CA GLU A 168 13.65 -7.76 -19.36
C GLU A 168 12.69 -8.76 -18.72
N ASP A 169 11.99 -9.58 -19.52
CA ASP A 169 11.09 -10.61 -18.98
C ASP A 169 11.83 -11.71 -18.20
N LEU A 170 12.97 -12.18 -18.72
CA LEU A 170 13.79 -13.21 -18.06
C LEU A 170 14.32 -12.70 -16.72
N THR A 171 14.84 -11.47 -16.69
CA THR A 171 15.53 -10.93 -15.51
C THR A 171 14.62 -10.15 -14.57
N LYS A 172 13.31 -10.08 -14.82
CA LYS A 172 12.36 -9.33 -14.00
C LYS A 172 12.42 -9.68 -12.51
N SER A 173 12.67 -10.94 -12.17
CA SER A 173 12.72 -11.40 -10.78
C SER A 173 14.03 -11.04 -10.05
N VAL A 174 15.04 -10.52 -10.76
CA VAL A 174 16.23 -9.91 -10.15
C VAL A 174 15.87 -8.54 -9.57
N ASN A 175 14.99 -7.80 -10.22
CA ASN A 175 14.57 -6.47 -9.78
C ASN A 175 13.75 -6.56 -8.48
N HIS A 176 14.15 -5.78 -7.48
CA HIS A 176 13.33 -5.52 -6.31
C HIS A 176 13.64 -4.13 -5.75
N SER A 177 12.60 -3.44 -5.27
CA SER A 177 12.76 -2.13 -4.62
C SER A 177 13.57 -2.25 -3.32
N ALA A 178 14.10 -1.12 -2.87
CA ALA A 178 14.63 -0.99 -1.53
C ALA A 178 13.54 -1.28 -0.49
N LYS A 179 13.92 -1.89 0.63
CA LYS A 179 13.07 -1.99 1.81
C LYS A 179 13.51 -0.89 2.75
N GLU A 180 12.64 0.08 2.98
CA GLU A 180 12.93 1.20 3.87
C GLU A 180 13.16 0.73 5.31
N PRO A 181 14.02 1.42 6.08
CA PRO A 181 14.09 1.20 7.52
C PRO A 181 12.73 1.48 8.16
N THR A 182 12.44 0.81 9.27
CA THR A 182 11.14 0.94 9.94
C THR A 182 11.24 0.77 11.45
N ILE A 183 10.21 1.19 12.16
CA ILE A 183 10.10 1.01 13.61
C ILE A 183 9.59 -0.41 13.87
N ARG A 184 10.34 -1.17 14.66
CA ARG A 184 10.02 -2.55 15.01
C ARG A 184 9.11 -2.63 16.24
N SER A 185 9.40 -1.86 17.28
CA SER A 185 8.59 -1.86 18.51
C SER A 185 8.78 -0.59 19.35
N PHE A 186 7.85 -0.39 20.28
CA PHE A 186 7.91 0.60 21.35
C PHE A 186 7.53 -0.07 22.68
N ASP A 187 8.34 0.08 23.72
CA ASP A 187 8.11 -0.55 25.02
C ASP A 187 7.59 0.42 26.10
N GLY A 188 7.29 1.66 25.73
CA GLY A 188 6.91 2.72 26.66
C GLY A 188 8.07 3.61 27.11
N SER A 189 9.32 3.18 26.88
CA SER A 189 10.54 3.91 27.23
C SER A 189 11.41 4.23 26.01
N GLY A 190 11.42 3.36 25.00
CA GLY A 190 12.24 3.52 23.81
C GLY A 190 11.72 2.76 22.59
N PHE A 191 12.29 3.11 21.42
CA PHE A 191 11.97 2.51 20.14
C PHE A 191 13.07 1.55 19.69
N SER A 192 12.67 0.42 19.13
CA SER A 192 13.56 -0.44 18.35
C SER A 192 13.24 -0.32 16.86
N PHE A 193 14.25 -0.52 16.01
CA PHE A 193 14.17 -0.27 14.57
C PHE A 193 14.71 -1.48 13.79
N THR A 194 14.25 -1.62 12.56
CA THR A 194 14.78 -2.57 11.57
C THR A 194 15.50 -1.77 10.49
N GLU A 195 16.72 -2.17 10.16
CA GLU A 195 17.52 -1.58 9.10
C GLU A 195 16.85 -1.71 7.73
N GLY A 196 17.06 -0.71 6.89
CA GLY A 196 16.69 -0.79 5.49
C GLY A 196 17.62 -1.73 4.73
N THR A 197 17.12 -2.31 3.65
CA THR A 197 17.96 -3.08 2.72
C THR A 197 17.86 -2.46 1.33
N PRO A 198 18.99 -2.10 0.69
CA PRO A 198 18.96 -1.58 -0.67
C PRO A 198 18.26 -2.53 -1.65
N GLY A 199 17.64 -1.93 -2.65
CA GLY A 199 17.04 -2.61 -3.78
C GLY A 199 18.08 -2.96 -4.84
N VAL A 200 17.64 -3.72 -5.83
CA VAL A 200 18.44 -4.12 -6.99
C VAL A 200 17.65 -3.82 -8.25
N LYS A 201 18.31 -3.21 -9.23
CA LYS A 201 17.75 -2.96 -10.55
C LYS A 201 18.70 -3.48 -11.63
N VAL A 202 18.18 -4.20 -12.61
CA VAL A 202 18.94 -4.69 -13.77
C VAL A 202 19.26 -3.52 -14.70
N SER A 203 20.52 -3.43 -15.13
CA SER A 203 20.94 -2.48 -16.16
C SER A 203 20.67 -3.09 -17.53
N ASN A 204 19.44 -2.93 -18.04
CA ASN A 204 18.97 -3.60 -19.27
C ASN A 204 19.83 -3.25 -20.49
N SER A 205 20.28 -2.01 -20.62
CA SER A 205 21.15 -1.57 -21.71
C SER A 205 22.53 -2.22 -21.64
N ALA A 206 23.13 -2.31 -20.45
CA ALA A 206 24.41 -2.98 -20.24
C ALA A 206 24.30 -4.50 -20.46
N LEU A 207 23.19 -5.10 -20.04
CA LEU A 207 22.91 -6.52 -20.28
C LEU A 207 22.76 -6.82 -21.77
N LEU A 208 21.95 -6.03 -22.48
CA LEU A 208 21.76 -6.15 -23.92
C LEU A 208 23.11 -6.05 -24.65
N LYS A 209 23.93 -5.05 -24.30
CA LYS A 209 25.27 -4.90 -24.87
C LYS A 209 26.13 -6.15 -24.64
N LYS A 210 26.20 -6.67 -23.41
CA LYS A 210 26.96 -7.89 -23.10
C LYS A 210 26.51 -9.08 -23.94
N VAL A 211 25.21 -9.27 -24.13
CA VAL A 211 24.66 -10.37 -24.94
C VAL A 211 25.02 -10.19 -26.41
N LEU A 212 24.86 -8.99 -26.96
CA LEU A 212 25.20 -8.67 -28.35
C LEU A 212 26.70 -8.84 -28.64
N ASP A 213 27.58 -8.51 -27.69
CA ASP A 213 29.03 -8.67 -27.83
C ASP A 213 29.45 -10.16 -27.87
N VAL A 214 28.72 -11.05 -27.19
CA VAL A 214 29.04 -12.48 -27.11
C VAL A 214 28.58 -13.24 -28.34
N ILE A 215 27.41 -12.88 -28.90
CA ILE A 215 26.78 -13.58 -30.02
C ILE A 215 27.74 -13.83 -31.21
N PRO A 216 28.59 -12.89 -31.67
CA PRO A 216 29.50 -13.16 -32.77
C PRO A 216 30.63 -14.17 -32.45
N THR A 217 30.93 -14.39 -31.18
CA THR A 217 32.14 -15.11 -30.73
C THR A 217 31.88 -16.51 -30.20
N SER A 218 30.66 -16.80 -29.76
CA SER A 218 30.32 -18.11 -29.20
C SER A 218 28.86 -18.46 -29.45
N ASP A 219 28.58 -19.75 -29.58
CA ASP A 219 27.22 -20.30 -29.63
C ASP A 219 26.69 -20.66 -28.23
N SER A 220 27.56 -20.62 -27.21
CA SER A 220 27.13 -20.69 -25.81
C SER A 220 28.04 -19.91 -24.86
N ALA A 221 27.45 -19.27 -23.86
CA ALA A 221 28.21 -18.54 -22.84
C ALA A 221 27.43 -18.33 -21.55
N THR A 222 28.14 -18.10 -20.46
CA THR A 222 27.58 -17.57 -19.21
C THR A 222 27.82 -16.07 -19.13
N ILE A 223 26.76 -15.30 -18.91
CA ILE A 223 26.77 -13.83 -18.90
C ILE A 223 26.28 -13.35 -17.54
N SER A 224 27.09 -12.57 -16.84
CA SER A 224 26.69 -11.94 -15.57
C SER A 224 25.73 -10.78 -15.83
N ILE A 225 24.57 -10.81 -15.15
CA ILE A 225 23.55 -9.76 -15.24
C ILE A 225 24.07 -8.52 -14.50
N PRO A 226 24.34 -7.40 -15.21
CA PRO A 226 24.74 -6.15 -14.57
C PRO A 226 23.56 -5.55 -13.81
N THR A 227 23.81 -5.15 -12.57
CA THR A 227 22.81 -4.54 -11.70
C THR A 227 23.31 -3.24 -11.08
N GLU A 228 22.36 -2.38 -10.74
CA GLU A 228 22.53 -1.14 -10.00
C GLU A 228 21.82 -1.29 -8.66
N THR A 229 22.40 -0.68 -7.62
CA THR A 229 21.76 -0.64 -6.31
C THR A 229 20.73 0.49 -6.29
N VAL A 230 19.56 0.23 -5.69
CA VAL A 230 18.55 1.25 -5.44
C VAL A 230 18.57 1.56 -3.95
N ASP A 231 19.07 2.73 -3.57
CA ASP A 231 19.18 3.09 -2.16
C ASP A 231 17.82 3.30 -1.49
N CYS A 232 17.78 3.10 -0.17
CA CYS A 232 16.65 3.52 0.65
C CYS A 232 16.47 5.04 0.57
N THR A 233 15.23 5.51 0.56
CA THR A 233 14.93 6.94 0.57
C THR A 233 15.27 7.60 1.90
N ARG A 234 15.36 6.83 2.99
CA ARG A 234 15.77 7.32 4.31
C ARG A 234 16.76 6.38 4.98
N THR A 235 17.55 6.96 5.88
CA THR A 235 18.44 6.20 6.76
C THR A 235 17.74 5.86 8.08
N ILE A 236 18.24 4.85 8.77
CA ILE A 236 17.75 4.52 10.11
C ILE A 236 18.01 5.65 11.12
N ASP A 237 19.12 6.38 10.96
CA ASP A 237 19.47 7.50 11.84
C ASP A 237 18.50 8.66 11.69
N ASP A 238 18.06 8.93 10.47
CA ASP A 238 17.01 9.90 10.23
C ASP A 238 15.70 9.49 10.93
N LEU A 239 15.29 8.22 10.88
CA LEU A 239 14.13 7.76 11.64
C LEU A 239 14.34 7.94 13.15
N ARG A 240 15.51 7.57 13.69
CA ARG A 240 15.81 7.73 15.12
C ARG A 240 15.69 9.18 15.58
N GLN A 241 16.06 10.14 14.73
CA GLN A 241 15.97 11.57 15.05
C GLN A 241 14.53 12.11 14.99
N HIS A 242 13.67 11.55 14.13
CA HIS A 242 12.32 12.05 13.93
C HIS A 242 11.24 11.31 14.72
N ILE A 243 11.49 10.07 15.16
CA ILE A 243 10.55 9.32 16.02
C ILE A 243 10.73 9.77 17.47
N VAL A 244 9.88 10.69 17.89
CA VAL A 244 9.96 11.37 19.19
C VAL A 244 8.59 11.52 19.84
N LYS A 245 8.56 12.05 21.06
CA LYS A 245 7.33 12.54 21.67
C LYS A 245 6.77 13.71 20.85
N LEU A 246 5.53 13.58 20.38
CA LEU A 246 4.83 14.62 19.63
C LEU A 246 4.10 15.56 20.57
N GLY A 247 3.29 15.01 21.48
CA GLY A 247 2.49 15.78 22.42
C GLY A 247 2.04 14.95 23.60
N SER A 248 1.76 15.64 24.71
CA SER A 248 1.17 15.05 25.91
C SER A 248 0.04 15.92 26.43
N PHE A 249 -0.88 15.32 27.18
CA PHE A 249 -1.91 16.04 27.90
C PHE A 249 -2.33 15.29 29.16
N THR A 250 -2.76 16.04 30.17
CA THR A 250 -3.21 15.50 31.45
C THR A 250 -4.51 16.16 31.88
N THR A 251 -5.36 15.39 32.56
CA THR A 251 -6.52 15.94 33.29
C THR A 251 -6.53 15.39 34.72
N ILE A 252 -7.17 16.10 35.64
CA ILE A 252 -7.27 15.67 37.04
C ILE A 252 -8.69 15.18 37.33
N SER A 253 -8.82 13.94 37.80
CA SER A 253 -10.10 13.36 38.21
C SER A 253 -10.56 13.95 39.54
N ARG A 254 -11.72 14.62 39.50
CA ARG A 254 -12.52 14.99 40.68
C ARG A 254 -13.72 14.06 40.88
N ASN A 255 -13.73 12.92 40.19
CA ASN A 255 -14.80 11.93 40.30
C ASN A 255 -14.65 11.11 41.60
N THR A 256 -15.65 10.28 41.87
CA THR A 256 -15.58 9.24 42.90
C THR A 256 -14.45 8.25 42.60
N GLU A 257 -14.14 7.39 43.57
CA GLU A 257 -13.17 6.31 43.38
C GLU A 257 -13.57 5.39 42.21
N ASN A 258 -14.86 5.05 42.10
CA ASN A 258 -15.38 4.24 40.99
C ASN A 258 -15.18 4.93 39.63
N GLY A 259 -15.47 6.24 39.52
CA GLY A 259 -15.26 6.97 38.27
C GLY A 259 -13.78 7.09 37.90
N THR A 260 -12.91 7.30 38.90
CA THR A 260 -11.45 7.30 38.72
C THR A 260 -10.94 5.94 38.26
N TYR A 261 -11.45 4.86 38.86
CA TYR A 261 -11.16 3.49 38.44
C TYR A 261 -11.59 3.23 36.99
N ASN A 262 -12.81 3.64 36.60
CA ASN A 262 -13.31 3.49 35.24
C ASN A 262 -12.42 4.19 34.21
N MET A 263 -12.02 5.44 34.48
CA MET A 263 -11.08 6.19 33.64
C MET A 263 -9.72 5.50 33.53
N SER A 264 -9.15 5.06 34.66
CA SER A 264 -7.88 4.33 34.69
C SER A 264 -7.95 3.05 33.86
N LYS A 265 -9.04 2.29 33.97
CA LYS A 265 -9.27 1.07 33.19
C LYS A 265 -9.36 1.37 31.69
N ALA A 266 -10.12 2.39 31.29
CA ALA A 266 -10.23 2.76 29.88
C ALA A 266 -8.90 3.24 29.29
N LEU A 267 -8.15 4.10 29.99
CA LEU A 267 -6.85 4.58 29.54
C LEU A 267 -5.79 3.48 29.49
N ARG A 268 -5.87 2.48 30.37
CA ARG A 268 -5.01 1.28 30.30
C ARG A 268 -5.32 0.43 29.08
N ALA A 269 -6.58 0.33 28.65
CA ALA A 269 -6.94 -0.36 27.42
C ALA A 269 -6.44 0.38 26.17
N VAL A 270 -6.35 1.72 26.22
CA VAL A 270 -5.76 2.53 25.14
C VAL A 270 -4.23 2.46 25.10
N ASN A 271 -3.58 2.18 26.23
CA ASN A 271 -2.13 2.18 26.35
C ASN A 271 -1.47 1.11 25.47
N GLY A 272 -0.46 1.49 24.70
CA GLY A 272 0.24 0.60 23.77
C GLY A 272 -0.43 0.51 22.39
N THR A 273 -1.54 1.23 22.17
CA THR A 273 -2.17 1.29 20.84
C THR A 273 -1.20 1.88 19.81
N VAL A 274 -1.04 1.17 18.69
CA VAL A 274 -0.30 1.63 17.50
C VAL A 274 -1.31 2.10 16.47
N VAL A 275 -1.25 3.37 16.10
CA VAL A 275 -2.06 3.94 15.01
C VAL A 275 -1.25 3.82 13.72
N PRO A 276 -1.69 3.04 12.72
CA PRO A 276 -0.94 2.87 11.48
C PRO A 276 -0.66 4.20 10.77
N ALA A 277 0.35 4.20 9.89
CA ALA A 277 0.55 5.28 8.93
C ALA A 277 -0.75 5.58 8.17
N ASN A 278 -1.14 6.85 8.07
CA ASN A 278 -2.39 7.29 7.45
C ASN A 278 -3.67 6.65 8.06
N GLY A 279 -3.56 6.00 9.21
CA GLY A 279 -4.63 5.27 9.89
C GLY A 279 -5.48 6.15 10.81
N THR A 280 -6.54 5.57 11.38
CA THR A 280 -7.45 6.25 12.32
C THR A 280 -7.54 5.48 13.64
N PHE A 281 -7.36 6.19 14.75
CA PHE A 281 -7.68 5.73 16.09
C PHE A 281 -9.16 5.92 16.40
N SER A 282 -9.75 5.00 17.16
CA SER A 282 -11.10 5.08 17.70
C SER A 282 -11.07 4.74 19.19
N TYR A 283 -11.56 5.66 20.02
CA TYR A 283 -11.53 5.47 21.47
C TYR A 283 -12.44 4.31 21.89
N LEU A 284 -13.72 4.35 21.51
CA LEU A 284 -14.68 3.29 21.80
C LEU A 284 -14.37 1.99 21.04
N GLY A 285 -13.79 2.07 19.84
CA GLY A 285 -13.30 0.90 19.11
C GLY A 285 -12.14 0.19 19.83
N THR A 286 -11.38 0.93 20.65
CA THR A 286 -10.28 0.36 21.45
C THR A 286 -10.76 -0.17 22.81
N ILE A 287 -11.59 0.59 23.52
CA ILE A 287 -12.01 0.21 24.89
C ILE A 287 -13.23 -0.71 24.92
N GLY A 288 -14.00 -0.77 23.84
CA GLY A 288 -15.26 -1.52 23.74
C GLY A 288 -16.40 -0.95 24.61
N GLU A 289 -17.38 -1.80 24.89
CA GLU A 289 -18.49 -1.48 25.79
C GLU A 289 -18.01 -1.32 27.25
N ALA A 290 -18.49 -0.29 27.94
CA ALA A 290 -18.10 0.02 29.31
C ALA A 290 -19.08 -0.53 30.36
N GLY A 291 -19.49 -1.79 30.22
CA GLY A 291 -20.49 -2.44 31.08
C GLY A 291 -19.91 -3.11 32.33
N GLN A 292 -20.82 -3.64 33.17
CA GLN A 292 -20.46 -4.40 34.37
C GLN A 292 -19.65 -5.66 34.04
N SER A 293 -20.02 -6.39 32.97
CA SER A 293 -19.34 -7.62 32.55
C SER A 293 -17.90 -7.36 32.09
N GLN A 294 -17.60 -6.16 31.56
CA GLN A 294 -16.24 -5.74 31.25
C GLN A 294 -15.48 -5.27 32.50
N GLY A 295 -16.12 -5.23 33.67
CA GLY A 295 -15.52 -4.88 34.95
C GLY A 295 -15.45 -3.37 35.22
N TYR A 296 -16.30 -2.58 34.59
CA TYR A 296 -16.53 -1.18 34.96
C TYR A 296 -17.46 -1.10 36.18
N LYS A 297 -17.36 -0.01 36.93
CA LYS A 297 -18.12 0.26 38.16
C LYS A 297 -19.18 1.34 37.91
N LEU A 298 -20.23 1.35 38.72
CA LEU A 298 -21.20 2.44 38.74
C LEU A 298 -20.53 3.73 39.20
N ALA A 299 -20.64 4.77 38.38
CA ALA A 299 -20.22 6.12 38.69
C ALA A 299 -21.13 7.12 37.97
N THR A 300 -21.05 8.39 38.37
CA THR A 300 -21.82 9.46 37.73
C THR A 300 -21.41 9.60 36.27
N ALA A 301 -22.40 9.47 35.38
CA ALA A 301 -22.35 9.80 33.97
C ALA A 301 -23.33 10.95 33.68
N LEU A 302 -23.13 11.62 32.54
CA LEU A 302 -24.07 12.62 32.05
C LEU A 302 -24.85 12.01 30.88
N GLU A 303 -26.15 11.81 31.07
CA GLU A 303 -27.06 11.34 30.03
C GLU A 303 -28.11 12.42 29.77
N ASN A 304 -28.18 12.92 28.53
CA ASN A 304 -29.08 14.02 28.14
C ASN A 304 -28.98 15.27 29.05
N GLY A 305 -27.79 15.55 29.59
CA GLY A 305 -27.55 16.67 30.50
C GLY A 305 -27.89 16.42 31.97
N GLN A 306 -28.40 15.23 32.32
CA GLN A 306 -28.70 14.84 33.70
C GLN A 306 -27.63 13.90 34.25
N ALA A 307 -27.33 14.04 35.55
CA ALA A 307 -26.43 13.15 36.24
C ALA A 307 -27.14 11.83 36.56
N VAL A 308 -26.65 10.72 36.01
CA VAL A 308 -27.18 9.37 36.20
C VAL A 308 -26.07 8.43 36.69
N GLN A 309 -26.42 7.36 37.40
CA GLN A 309 -25.46 6.30 37.71
C GLN A 309 -25.39 5.33 36.53
N SER A 310 -24.20 5.16 35.96
CA SER A 310 -23.98 4.24 34.85
C SER A 310 -22.64 3.52 35.00
N TYR A 311 -22.58 2.29 34.48
CA TYR A 311 -21.31 1.59 34.33
C TYR A 311 -20.44 2.35 33.34
N GLY A 312 -19.16 2.51 33.68
CA GLY A 312 -18.26 3.31 32.86
C GLY A 312 -18.45 4.82 33.03
N GLY A 313 -19.26 5.28 34.00
CA GLY A 313 -19.31 6.70 34.35
C GLY A 313 -17.90 7.27 34.56
N GLY A 314 -17.61 8.39 33.89
CA GLY A 314 -16.30 9.05 33.89
C GLY A 314 -15.42 8.83 32.65
N ILE A 315 -15.69 7.83 31.78
CA ILE A 315 -14.82 7.54 30.63
C ILE A 315 -14.70 8.69 29.61
N CYS A 316 -15.64 9.63 29.57
CA CYS A 316 -15.55 10.83 28.72
C CYS A 316 -14.35 11.72 29.07
N GLN A 317 -13.95 11.78 30.36
CA GLN A 317 -12.73 12.49 30.75
C GLN A 317 -11.48 11.75 30.27
N GLY A 318 -11.52 10.42 30.18
CA GLY A 318 -10.50 9.61 29.51
C GLY A 318 -10.37 9.97 28.03
N SER A 319 -11.48 9.97 27.31
CA SER A 319 -11.54 10.40 25.90
C SER A 319 -11.01 11.84 25.71
N THR A 320 -11.41 12.77 26.58
CA THR A 320 -10.90 14.15 26.59
C THR A 320 -9.39 14.21 26.81
N THR A 321 -8.84 13.34 27.66
CA THR A 321 -7.39 13.27 27.90
C THR A 321 -6.65 12.84 26.63
N ILE A 322 -7.16 11.83 25.91
CA ILE A 322 -6.61 11.42 24.60
C ILE A 322 -6.75 12.54 23.57
N TYR A 323 -7.90 13.20 23.50
CA TYR A 323 -8.14 14.33 22.58
C TYR A 323 -7.15 15.48 22.79
N GLY A 324 -6.89 15.85 24.04
CA GLY A 324 -5.92 16.90 24.37
C GLY A 324 -4.49 16.58 23.90
N ALA A 325 -4.09 15.31 23.97
CA ALA A 325 -2.80 14.84 23.44
C ALA A 325 -2.80 14.82 21.90
N ALA A 326 -3.88 14.36 21.27
CA ALA A 326 -4.05 14.33 19.82
C ALA A 326 -3.93 15.73 19.18
N MET A 327 -4.57 16.74 19.78
CA MET A 327 -4.45 18.13 19.31
C MET A 327 -3.01 18.63 19.31
N ARG A 328 -2.24 18.25 20.34
CA ARG A 328 -0.82 18.60 20.54
C ARG A 328 0.15 17.70 19.78
N SER A 329 -0.35 16.74 19.00
CA SER A 329 0.46 15.75 18.27
C SER A 329 0.25 15.81 16.76
N ASN A 330 -0.28 16.93 16.26
CA ASN A 330 -0.62 17.12 14.84
C ASN A 330 -1.65 16.10 14.29
N CYS A 331 -2.39 15.38 15.12
CA CYS A 331 -3.38 14.42 14.64
C CYS A 331 -4.55 15.14 13.94
N GLY A 332 -5.13 14.54 12.90
CA GLY A 332 -6.36 15.04 12.28
C GLY A 332 -7.57 14.62 13.11
N ILE A 333 -8.46 15.53 13.47
CA ILE A 333 -9.66 15.15 14.26
C ILE A 333 -10.75 14.69 13.29
N VAL A 334 -11.09 13.41 13.37
CA VAL A 334 -12.05 12.75 12.47
C VAL A 334 -13.46 12.85 13.05
N GLU A 335 -13.60 12.58 14.35
CA GLU A 335 -14.87 12.62 15.06
C GLU A 335 -14.64 13.16 16.46
N ARG A 336 -15.40 14.19 16.84
CA ARG A 336 -15.39 14.74 18.19
C ARG A 336 -16.70 15.46 18.44
N SER A 337 -17.30 15.20 19.59
CA SER A 337 -18.47 15.93 20.09
C SER A 337 -18.17 16.58 21.45
N PRO A 338 -18.69 17.79 21.72
CA PRO A 338 -18.65 18.38 23.06
C PRO A 338 -19.66 17.69 23.98
N HIS A 339 -19.47 17.81 25.27
CA HIS A 339 -20.51 17.55 26.26
C HIS A 339 -21.65 18.57 26.13
N SER A 340 -22.80 18.27 26.72
CA SER A 340 -23.94 19.20 26.83
C SER A 340 -23.68 20.35 27.82
N SER A 341 -22.63 20.26 28.63
CA SER A 341 -22.13 21.33 29.49
C SER A 341 -20.60 21.36 29.49
N PRO A 342 -19.95 22.54 29.58
CA PRO A 342 -18.50 22.64 29.63
C PRO A 342 -17.90 21.86 30.80
N SER A 343 -16.91 21.04 30.48
CA SER A 343 -16.17 20.25 31.45
C SER A 343 -15.28 21.13 32.32
N SER A 344 -15.23 20.85 33.63
CA SER A 344 -14.43 21.61 34.59
C SER A 344 -12.94 21.24 34.60
N TYR A 345 -12.57 20.16 33.91
CA TYR A 345 -11.22 19.59 33.89
C TYR A 345 -10.41 19.97 32.63
N VAL A 346 -10.97 20.78 31.73
CA VAL A 346 -10.30 21.33 30.54
C VAL A 346 -10.83 22.73 30.20
N PRO A 347 -10.07 23.56 29.46
CA PRO A 347 -10.60 24.81 28.91
C PRO A 347 -11.85 24.57 28.05
N ILE A 348 -12.71 25.60 27.98
CA ILE A 348 -13.96 25.52 27.20
C ILE A 348 -13.67 25.14 25.74
N GLY A 349 -14.45 24.22 25.17
CA GLY A 349 -14.27 23.75 23.80
C GLY A 349 -13.16 22.72 23.57
N GLN A 350 -12.48 22.25 24.63
CA GLN A 350 -11.41 21.24 24.54
C GLN A 350 -11.82 19.87 25.10
N ASP A 351 -13.09 19.66 25.40
CA ASP A 351 -13.62 18.38 25.88
C ASP A 351 -13.95 17.43 24.73
N ALA A 352 -14.05 16.13 24.97
CA ALA A 352 -14.54 15.15 24.01
C ALA A 352 -15.44 14.14 24.73
N THR A 353 -16.73 14.15 24.40
CA THR A 353 -17.69 13.20 24.97
C THR A 353 -17.76 11.92 24.14
N VAL A 354 -18.10 10.81 24.79
CA VAL A 354 -18.34 9.53 24.14
C VAL A 354 -19.57 8.85 24.73
N SER A 355 -20.28 8.06 23.93
CA SER A 355 -21.42 7.25 24.33
C SER A 355 -21.52 6.03 23.42
N PHE A 356 -21.37 4.84 24.00
CA PHE A 356 -21.39 3.59 23.24
C PHE A 356 -22.82 3.26 22.76
N PRO A 357 -23.01 2.74 21.52
CA PRO A 357 -21.99 2.50 20.51
C PRO A 357 -21.77 3.67 19.52
N GLY A 358 -22.56 4.74 19.60
CA GLY A 358 -22.74 5.68 18.48
C GLY A 358 -21.94 6.98 18.51
N LEU A 359 -21.44 7.41 19.67
CA LEU A 359 -20.76 8.70 19.83
C LEU A 359 -19.32 8.45 20.24
N ASP A 360 -18.39 8.58 19.30
CA ASP A 360 -16.99 8.23 19.52
C ASP A 360 -16.07 9.46 19.44
N PHE A 361 -14.84 9.29 19.92
CA PHE A 361 -13.74 10.17 19.63
C PHE A 361 -12.73 9.46 18.73
N ARG A 362 -12.47 10.05 17.55
CA ARG A 362 -11.59 9.49 16.53
C ARG A 362 -10.62 10.53 16.00
N PHE A 363 -9.38 10.12 15.80
CA PHE A 363 -8.36 10.95 15.15
C PHE A 363 -7.56 10.14 14.13
N SER A 364 -7.06 10.80 13.10
CA SER A 364 -6.17 10.23 12.10
C SER A 364 -4.71 10.58 12.39
N ASN A 365 -3.83 9.62 12.07
CA ASN A 365 -2.40 9.83 11.96
C ASN A 365 -2.12 10.32 10.53
N PRO A 366 -1.69 11.58 10.33
CA PRO A 366 -1.47 12.12 8.98
C PRO A 366 -0.08 11.81 8.41
N THR A 367 0.69 10.92 9.05
CA THR A 367 2.08 10.64 8.66
C THR A 367 2.22 9.27 8.01
N ASP A 368 3.31 9.09 7.27
CA ASP A 368 3.69 7.81 6.64
C ASP A 368 4.34 6.81 7.62
N TYR A 369 4.34 7.13 8.92
CA TYR A 369 4.89 6.30 9.99
C TYR A 369 3.83 6.02 11.06
N PRO A 370 3.91 4.90 11.78
CA PRO A 370 2.99 4.65 12.90
C PRO A 370 3.14 5.68 14.03
N MET A 371 2.04 5.95 14.73
CA MET A 371 2.02 6.66 16.01
C MET A 371 1.76 5.67 17.15
N TYR A 372 2.30 5.98 18.33
CA TYR A 372 2.23 5.12 19.51
C TYR A 372 1.60 5.89 20.66
N ILE A 373 0.57 5.31 21.30
CA ILE A 373 -0.15 5.92 22.40
C ILE A 373 0.32 5.33 23.72
N GLN A 374 0.81 6.19 24.61
CA GLN A 374 1.10 5.86 26.00
C GLN A 374 0.09 6.59 26.89
N SER A 375 -0.76 5.87 27.60
CA SER A 375 -1.82 6.45 28.41
C SER A 375 -2.02 5.71 29.72
N GLY A 376 -2.60 6.38 30.70
CA GLY A 376 -2.84 5.77 32.00
C GLY A 376 -3.32 6.76 33.03
N ALA A 377 -3.24 6.34 34.29
CA ALA A 377 -3.54 7.16 35.43
C ALA A 377 -2.46 6.99 36.49
N ASP A 378 -1.98 8.10 37.04
CA ASP A 378 -1.18 8.14 38.25
C ASP A 378 -2.01 8.81 39.36
N GLY A 379 -2.54 7.99 40.28
CA GLY A 379 -3.55 8.41 41.24
C GLY A 379 -4.77 9.03 40.56
N ARG A 380 -4.95 10.35 40.74
CA ARG A 380 -6.04 11.13 40.13
C ARG A 380 -5.64 11.82 38.82
N THR A 381 -4.39 11.75 38.42
CA THR A 381 -3.88 12.38 37.20
C THR A 381 -4.02 11.40 36.04
N MET A 382 -4.93 11.69 35.12
CA MET A 382 -5.08 10.99 33.86
C MET A 382 -4.09 11.56 32.86
N TYR A 383 -3.36 10.73 32.13
CA TYR A 383 -2.36 11.17 31.15
C TYR A 383 -2.46 10.44 29.82
N CYS A 384 -2.04 11.13 28.78
CA CYS A 384 -1.80 10.58 27.46
C CYS A 384 -0.60 11.28 26.82
N THR A 385 0.28 10.48 26.21
CA THR A 385 1.40 10.93 25.39
C THR A 385 1.34 10.18 24.07
N ILE A 386 1.48 10.91 22.96
CA ILE A 386 1.58 10.33 21.62
C ILE A 386 3.00 10.53 21.12
N TYR A 387 3.59 9.44 20.66
CA TYR A 387 4.89 9.41 20.00
C TYR A 387 4.70 9.10 18.51
N GLY A 388 5.63 9.56 17.68
CA GLY A 388 5.59 9.29 16.25
C GLY A 388 6.57 10.19 15.50
N TYR A 389 6.43 10.21 14.18
CA TYR A 389 7.28 11.00 13.31
C TYR A 389 6.98 12.51 13.41
N LYS A 390 7.95 13.29 13.86
CA LYS A 390 7.87 14.75 13.97
C LYS A 390 8.37 15.41 12.70
N SER A 391 7.52 16.14 11.98
CA SER A 391 7.96 16.93 10.82
C SER A 391 8.89 18.07 11.25
N SER A 392 9.93 18.33 10.47
CA SER A 392 10.85 19.45 10.68
C SER A 392 10.21 20.83 10.48
N THR A 393 8.98 20.88 9.94
CA THR A 393 8.22 22.12 9.67
C THR A 393 7.67 22.82 10.92
N TRP A 394 7.71 22.18 12.10
CA TRP A 394 7.26 22.77 13.36
C TRP A 394 8.01 22.18 14.57
N ASP A 395 8.08 22.94 15.65
CA ASP A 395 8.76 22.58 16.89
C ASP A 395 7.76 22.31 18.03
N THR A 396 6.73 23.15 18.17
CA THR A 396 5.68 23.02 19.20
C THR A 396 4.30 23.31 18.63
N ILE A 397 3.27 22.87 19.38
CA ILE A 397 1.87 23.12 19.09
C ILE A 397 1.20 23.65 20.36
N ASP A 398 0.67 24.87 20.31
CA ASP A 398 -0.15 25.42 21.39
C ASP A 398 -1.63 25.33 21.03
N VAL A 399 -2.43 24.91 22.00
CA VAL A 399 -3.89 24.80 21.86
C VAL A 399 -4.53 25.88 22.71
N SER A 400 -5.35 26.71 22.08
CA SER A 400 -6.07 27.80 22.74
C SER A 400 -7.56 27.72 22.41
N SER A 401 -8.41 28.15 23.32
CA SER A 401 -9.85 28.18 23.09
C SER A 401 -10.50 29.35 23.80
N LYS A 402 -11.66 29.78 23.29
CA LYS A 402 -12.41 30.90 23.84
C LYS A 402 -13.91 30.71 23.69
N LEU A 403 -14.67 31.28 24.62
CA LEU A 403 -16.09 31.54 24.42
C LEU A 403 -16.23 32.59 23.32
N THR A 404 -17.04 32.31 22.31
CA THR A 404 -17.28 33.24 21.19
C THR A 404 -18.63 33.94 21.31
N ARG A 405 -19.64 33.27 21.88
CA ARG A 405 -20.98 33.85 22.07
C ARG A 405 -21.75 33.11 23.15
N GLY A 406 -22.69 33.84 23.76
CA GLY A 406 -23.76 33.29 24.57
C GLY A 406 -23.43 33.14 26.04
N THR A 407 -24.46 32.85 26.83
CA THR A 407 -24.45 32.78 28.29
C THR A 407 -24.92 31.40 28.74
N VAL A 408 -24.93 31.16 30.05
CA VAL A 408 -25.52 29.92 30.60
C VAL A 408 -27.01 29.80 30.23
N GLU A 409 -27.73 30.92 30.16
CA GLU A 409 -29.17 31.00 29.86
C GLU A 409 -29.48 30.90 28.36
N THR A 410 -28.57 31.32 27.50
CA THR A 410 -28.77 31.38 26.04
C THR A 410 -28.03 30.28 25.28
N GLY A 411 -27.25 29.45 26.00
CA GLY A 411 -26.33 28.48 25.42
C GLY A 411 -24.98 29.12 25.05
N ARG A 412 -23.90 28.36 25.15
CA ARG A 412 -22.53 28.84 24.95
C ARG A 412 -21.91 28.25 23.69
N TYR A 413 -21.31 29.11 22.88
CA TYR A 413 -20.50 28.73 21.73
C TYR A 413 -19.03 28.95 22.05
N ALA A 414 -18.19 27.97 21.74
CA ALA A 414 -16.74 28.06 21.91
C ALA A 414 -16.02 27.60 20.65
N THR A 415 -14.89 28.24 20.37
CA THR A 415 -13.96 27.81 19.33
C THR A 415 -12.63 27.43 19.97
N CYS A 416 -11.96 26.48 19.35
CA CYS A 416 -10.64 26.00 19.73
C CYS A 416 -9.74 26.08 18.50
N THR A 417 -8.49 26.49 18.68
CA THR A 417 -7.47 26.51 17.64
C THR A 417 -6.21 25.84 18.16
N ARG A 418 -5.43 25.28 17.22
CA ARG A 418 -4.05 24.90 17.49
C ARG A 418 -3.11 25.70 16.60
N THR A 419 -2.03 26.20 17.17
CA THR A 419 -1.02 27.01 16.47
C THR A 419 0.32 26.28 16.54
N PHE A 420 0.92 26.08 15.38
CA PHE A 420 2.22 25.47 15.19
C PHE A 420 3.27 26.57 15.19
N TYR A 421 4.36 26.36 15.93
CA TYR A 421 5.48 27.28 15.98
C TYR A 421 6.74 26.64 15.42
N LYS A 422 7.55 27.44 14.71
CA LYS A 422 8.91 27.11 14.30
C LYS A 422 9.82 28.23 14.74
N ASN A 423 10.90 27.91 15.46
CA ASN A 423 11.85 28.90 15.98
C ASN A 423 11.15 30.05 16.74
N GLY A 424 10.11 29.72 17.52
CA GLY A 424 9.32 30.69 18.29
C GLY A 424 8.28 31.50 17.51
N SER A 425 8.23 31.39 16.18
CA SER A 425 7.26 32.10 15.33
C SER A 425 6.11 31.20 14.90
N ALA A 426 4.88 31.71 14.91
CA ALA A 426 3.72 30.97 14.43
C ALA A 426 3.85 30.74 12.91
N VAL A 427 3.79 29.48 12.48
CA VAL A 427 3.91 29.09 11.06
C VAL A 427 2.62 28.58 10.45
N ARG A 428 1.69 28.11 11.30
CA ARG A 428 0.38 27.58 10.88
C ARG A 428 -0.59 27.63 12.04
N THR A 429 -1.83 28.02 11.78
CA THR A 429 -2.93 27.96 12.75
C THR A 429 -4.09 27.20 12.13
N GLU A 430 -4.67 26.30 12.90
CA GLU A 430 -5.80 25.48 12.47
C GLU A 430 -6.96 25.59 13.44
N SER A 431 -8.17 25.68 12.88
CA SER A 431 -9.41 25.58 13.65
C SER A 431 -9.67 24.13 14.03
N MET A 432 -9.94 23.90 15.31
CA MET A 432 -10.44 22.63 15.83
C MET A 432 -11.98 22.62 15.77
N PRO A 433 -12.65 21.46 15.87
CA PRO A 433 -14.10 21.39 15.92
C PRO A 433 -14.69 22.34 16.97
N SER A 434 -15.68 23.15 16.56
CA SER A 434 -16.35 24.08 17.47
C SER A 434 -17.21 23.35 18.49
N SER A 435 -17.58 24.05 19.56
CA SER A 435 -18.45 23.50 20.60
C SER A 435 -19.66 24.37 20.81
N TYR A 436 -20.82 23.72 20.94
CA TYR A 436 -22.05 24.34 21.40
C TYR A 436 -22.54 23.60 22.64
N TYR A 437 -22.80 24.37 23.69
CA TYR A 437 -23.33 23.89 24.96
C TYR A 437 -24.72 24.49 25.16
N PRO A 438 -25.80 23.70 25.09
CA PRO A 438 -27.16 24.22 25.24
C PRO A 438 -27.38 24.83 26.64
N PRO A 439 -28.37 25.74 26.78
CA PRO A 439 -28.72 26.30 28.07
C PRO A 439 -29.30 25.23 29.00
N HIS A 440 -29.02 25.35 30.30
CA HIS A 440 -29.57 24.48 31.34
C HIS A 440 -30.58 25.29 32.16
N THR A 441 -31.86 24.90 32.14
CA THR A 441 -32.88 25.46 33.02
C THR A 441 -32.65 24.96 34.44
N THR A 442 -32.21 25.85 35.34
CA THR A 442 -32.19 25.53 36.77
C THR A 442 -33.62 25.63 37.27
N THR A 443 -34.33 24.51 37.41
CA THR A 443 -35.56 24.48 38.18
C THR A 443 -35.18 24.66 39.64
N GLN A 444 -35.25 25.90 40.15
CA GLN A 444 -35.31 26.13 41.58
C GLN A 444 -36.63 25.53 42.08
N THR A 445 -36.58 24.40 42.76
CA THR A 445 -37.67 23.98 43.63
C THR A 445 -37.69 24.94 44.82
N ALA A 446 -38.39 26.06 44.65
CA ALA A 446 -38.84 26.89 45.76
C ALA A 446 -39.72 26.02 46.66
N GLY A 447 -39.30 25.84 47.91
CA GLY A 447 -40.12 25.21 48.92
C GLY A 447 -41.42 25.98 49.09
N SER A 448 -42.55 25.27 49.03
CA SER A 448 -43.81 25.75 49.58
C SER A 448 -44.27 24.75 50.65
N SER A 449 -44.32 25.26 51.86
CA SER A 449 -45.03 24.75 53.01
C SER A 449 -46.50 24.42 52.70
N SER A 450 -46.95 23.31 53.31
CA SER A 450 -48.29 23.01 53.83
C SER A 450 -49.55 23.50 53.08
N SER A 451 -50.36 22.56 52.60
CA SER A 451 -51.77 22.48 52.99
C SER A 451 -52.33 21.08 52.78
N SER A 452 -52.79 20.48 53.86
CA SER A 452 -53.50 19.20 53.93
C SER A 452 -54.89 19.27 53.28
N LYS A 453 -55.28 18.23 52.54
CA LYS A 453 -56.67 17.74 52.49
C LYS A 453 -56.68 16.22 52.31
N LYS A 454 -57.58 15.58 53.05
CA LYS A 454 -57.62 14.17 53.44
C LYS A 454 -58.65 13.40 52.58
N ALA A 455 -58.25 12.19 52.20
CA ALA A 455 -59.01 10.94 51.94
C ALA A 455 -60.23 10.93 51.00
N THR A 456 -60.23 9.95 50.09
CA THR A 456 -61.18 8.81 50.15
C THR A 456 -60.63 7.58 49.42
N SER A 457 -60.85 6.44 50.06
CA SER A 457 -60.56 5.07 49.64
C SER A 457 -61.69 4.50 48.77
N SER A 458 -61.36 3.65 47.81
CA SER A 458 -62.21 2.51 47.45
C SER A 458 -61.37 1.32 46.97
N LYS A 459 -61.62 0.17 47.58
CA LYS A 459 -61.07 -1.15 47.26
C LYS A 459 -62.23 -2.14 47.26
N ALA A 460 -62.37 -2.90 46.18
CA ALA A 460 -62.90 -4.29 46.07
C ALA A 460 -63.29 -4.53 44.60
N SER A 461 -62.64 -5.48 43.88
CA SER A 461 -62.99 -6.92 43.76
C SER A 461 -64.08 -7.12 42.69
N SER A 462 -64.10 -8.07 41.76
CA SER A 462 -63.51 -9.39 41.48
C SER A 462 -63.56 -9.60 39.94
N THR A 463 -62.96 -10.58 39.26
CA THR A 463 -63.21 -12.03 39.35
C THR A 463 -62.19 -12.78 38.48
N ALA A 464 -61.80 -13.96 38.97
CA ALA A 464 -60.91 -14.93 38.36
C ALA A 464 -61.48 -15.64 37.12
N SER A 465 -60.60 -16.22 36.30
CA SER A 465 -60.78 -17.61 35.88
C SER A 465 -59.44 -18.28 35.57
N SER A 466 -59.28 -19.45 36.18
CA SER A 466 -58.28 -20.51 36.01
C SER A 466 -58.23 -21.01 34.54
N THR A 467 -57.20 -21.72 34.04
CA THR A 467 -56.92 -23.14 34.37
C THR A 467 -55.48 -23.59 33.98
N LEU A 468 -54.91 -24.46 34.82
CA LEU A 468 -53.72 -25.31 34.62
C LEU A 468 -53.93 -26.34 33.49
N SER A 469 -52.90 -26.77 32.74
CA SER A 469 -52.05 -27.97 32.90
C SER A 469 -51.49 -28.29 31.49
N SER A 470 -50.35 -28.90 31.19
CA SER A 470 -49.55 -29.95 31.83
C SER A 470 -48.16 -30.06 31.17
N LYS A 471 -47.17 -30.54 31.93
CA LYS A 471 -45.91 -31.20 31.51
C LYS A 471 -46.09 -32.72 31.84
N PRO A 472 -45.12 -33.67 31.66
CA PRO A 472 -43.99 -33.86 30.74
C PRO A 472 -44.06 -35.24 30.01
N SER A 473 -43.12 -35.52 29.10
CA SER A 473 -42.57 -36.89 28.97
C SER A 473 -41.14 -36.88 28.42
N SER A 474 -40.43 -37.94 28.78
CA SER A 474 -38.99 -38.15 28.81
C SER A 474 -38.64 -39.52 28.18
N ALA A 475 -37.48 -39.64 27.53
CA ALA A 475 -36.62 -40.84 27.41
C ALA A 475 -35.41 -40.44 26.52
N SER A 476 -34.14 -40.38 26.94
CA SER A 476 -33.21 -41.39 27.49
C SER A 476 -33.07 -42.61 26.56
N SER A 477 -31.93 -42.88 25.93
CA SER A 477 -30.69 -43.47 26.49
C SER A 477 -29.74 -43.80 25.29
N LYS A 478 -28.43 -44.12 25.35
CA LYS A 478 -27.41 -44.32 26.39
C LYS A 478 -26.03 -44.52 25.71
N THR A 479 -24.97 -43.96 26.32
CA THR A 479 -23.60 -44.48 26.56
C THR A 479 -22.74 -45.17 25.48
N ALA A 480 -21.48 -44.69 25.35
CA ALA A 480 -20.28 -45.46 25.73
C ALA A 480 -19.08 -44.55 26.03
N SER A 481 -18.29 -44.98 27.02
CA SER A 481 -17.20 -44.32 27.73
C SER A 481 -15.81 -44.83 27.29
N SER A 482 -14.76 -44.02 27.45
CA SER A 482 -13.51 -44.46 28.10
C SER A 482 -12.63 -43.27 28.50
N SER A 483 -11.81 -43.51 29.51
CA SER A 483 -11.18 -42.57 30.44
C SER A 483 -9.66 -42.74 30.51
N SER A 484 -9.01 -41.82 31.24
CA SER A 484 -7.68 -41.90 31.90
C SER A 484 -6.49 -41.37 31.09
N SER A 485 -5.44 -40.78 31.66
CA SER A 485 -5.16 -40.18 32.98
C SER A 485 -3.80 -39.48 32.90
N SER A 486 -3.53 -38.66 33.91
CA SER A 486 -2.36 -37.83 34.20
C SER A 486 -1.00 -38.53 34.22
N LYS A 487 0.07 -37.75 33.94
CA LYS A 487 1.31 -37.76 34.75
C LYS A 487 2.18 -36.51 34.55
N LYS A 488 2.53 -35.90 35.69
CA LYS A 488 3.61 -34.93 35.93
C LYS A 488 4.85 -35.70 36.42
N PRO A 489 6.07 -35.16 36.24
CA PRO A 489 6.98 -35.01 37.39
C PRO A 489 7.80 -33.70 37.32
N SER A 490 7.83 -32.89 38.37
CA SER A 490 8.85 -32.82 39.45
C SER A 490 10.06 -31.94 39.12
N SER A 491 10.25 -30.91 39.95
CA SER A 491 11.39 -30.01 40.02
C SER A 491 12.54 -30.59 40.88
N SER A 492 13.81 -30.40 40.49
CA SER A 492 14.89 -30.04 41.43
C SER A 492 16.16 -29.52 40.71
N SER A 493 16.68 -28.42 41.28
CA SER A 493 18.00 -27.75 41.22
C SER A 493 19.09 -28.14 40.20
N LYS A 494 19.68 -27.12 39.54
CA LYS A 494 21.04 -26.62 39.83
C LYS A 494 21.46 -25.46 38.90
N ALA A 495 22.12 -24.46 39.48
CA ALA A 495 23.12 -23.57 38.89
C ALA A 495 24.27 -23.48 39.91
N PRO A 496 25.45 -22.88 39.64
CA PRO A 496 26.13 -22.59 38.36
C PRO A 496 27.58 -23.15 38.32
N ARG A 497 28.20 -23.14 37.13
CA ARG A 497 29.61 -22.79 36.92
C ARG A 497 29.83 -22.37 35.48
#